data_AF-A0A427XWT3-F1
#
_entry.id   AF-A0A427XWT3-F1
#
_cell.length_a   1.000
_cell.length_b   1.000
_cell.length_c   1.000
_cell.angle_alpha   90.00
_cell.angle_beta   90.00
_cell.angle_gamma   90.00
#
_symmetry.space_group_name_H-M   'P 1'
#
loop_
_entity.id
_entity.type
_entity.pdbx_description
1 polymer ?
#
loop_
_entity_poly.entity_id
_entity_poly.type
_entity_poly.pdbx_seq_one_letter_code
_entity_poly.pdbx_strand_id
1 'polypeptide(L)'
;MKPPAFKLPVLLAQLPKSGLNALVRPVKWPANSFYKVSHTDLKFRETEGKINVGGKAWGQLFWRGKLMEPTSVPAPRIRGCLKNQFVTVNYSTLNAAEKAEVDGAAAVLEAQREAWAASAIERAQESALRRQAARTGAPVRATA
;
A
#
# COMPACT_ATOMS: atom_id res chain seq x y z
N MET A 1 -25.71 13.07 7.95
CA MET A 1 -25.16 12.22 9.03
C MET A 1 -23.64 12.18 8.89
N LYS A 2 -22.86 12.26 9.97
CA LYS A 2 -21.39 12.09 9.90
C LYS A 2 -21.07 10.60 9.73
N PRO A 3 -20.16 10.20 8.83
CA PRO A 3 -19.78 8.80 8.67
C PRO A 3 -19.12 8.27 9.96
N PRO A 4 -19.37 7.01 10.33
CA PRO A 4 -18.81 6.44 11.54
C PRO A 4 -17.28 6.34 11.40
N ALA A 5 -16.57 6.85 12.40
CA ALA A 5 -15.12 6.96 12.35
C ALA A 5 -14.49 5.90 13.25
N PHE A 6 -13.69 5.00 12.65
CA PHE A 6 -13.11 3.85 13.35
C PHE A 6 -11.58 3.84 13.23
N LYS A 7 -10.92 3.04 14.08
CA LYS A 7 -9.51 2.68 13.84
C LYS A 7 -9.42 1.98 12.49
N LEU A 8 -8.34 2.20 11.74
CA LEU A 8 -8.21 1.69 10.39
C LEU A 8 -8.43 0.16 10.28
N PRO A 9 -7.85 -0.69 11.14
CA PRO A 9 -8.08 -2.14 11.04
C PRO A 9 -9.54 -2.54 11.23
N VAL A 10 -10.25 -1.87 12.13
CA VAL A 10 -11.68 -2.12 12.39
C VAL A 10 -12.51 -1.69 11.19
N LEU A 11 -12.21 -0.52 10.61
CA LEU A 11 -12.86 -0.03 9.40
C LEU A 11 -12.68 -1.02 8.24
N LEU A 12 -11.46 -1.49 8.03
CA LEU A 12 -11.11 -2.42 6.94
C LEU A 12 -11.74 -3.80 7.14
N ALA A 13 -11.86 -4.28 8.38
CA ALA A 13 -12.52 -5.55 8.68
C ALA A 13 -14.02 -5.55 8.37
N GLN A 14 -14.67 -4.39 8.37
CA GLN A 14 -16.08 -4.25 8.00
C GLN A 14 -16.30 -4.19 6.48
N LEU A 15 -15.23 -4.02 5.71
CA LEU A 15 -15.30 -3.89 4.25
C LEU A 15 -15.05 -5.23 3.55
N PRO A 16 -15.63 -5.42 2.35
CA PRO A 16 -15.38 -6.62 1.56
C PRO A 16 -13.88 -6.77 1.26
N LYS A 17 -13.39 -8.02 1.24
CA LYS A 17 -11.97 -8.36 1.01
C LYS A 17 -11.02 -7.58 1.92
N SER A 18 -11.43 -7.36 3.18
CA SER A 18 -10.64 -6.61 4.17
C SER A 18 -10.31 -5.18 3.72
N GLY A 19 -11.17 -4.56 2.90
CA GLY A 19 -10.98 -3.19 2.43
C GLY A 19 -9.93 -3.04 1.34
N LEU A 20 -9.63 -4.11 0.60
CA LEU A 20 -8.81 -4.02 -0.61
C LEU A 20 -9.43 -3.04 -1.62
N ASN A 21 -8.61 -2.15 -2.19
CA ASN A 21 -9.01 -1.05 -3.08
C ASN A 21 -9.96 -0.02 -2.45
N ALA A 22 -10.24 -0.11 -1.15
CA ALA A 22 -11.04 0.90 -0.48
C ALA A 22 -10.29 2.23 -0.43
N LEU A 23 -11.05 3.32 -0.57
CA LEU A 23 -10.56 4.67 -0.34
C LEU A 23 -10.82 5.06 1.10
N VAL A 24 -9.75 5.40 1.83
CA VAL A 24 -9.83 5.69 3.27
C VAL A 24 -9.04 6.95 3.59
N ARG A 25 -9.55 7.78 4.51
CA ARG A 25 -8.83 8.95 4.98
C ARG A 25 -8.95 9.16 6.49
N PRO A 26 -7.94 9.72 7.14
CA PRO A 26 -8.09 10.27 8.49
C PRO A 26 -9.15 11.37 8.52
N VAL A 27 -9.96 11.42 9.58
CA VAL A 27 -11.03 12.43 9.73
C VAL A 27 -10.50 13.86 9.68
N LYS A 28 -9.30 14.10 10.21
CA LYS A 28 -8.66 15.42 10.27
C LYS A 28 -8.08 15.89 8.93
N TRP A 29 -8.07 15.03 7.91
CA TRP A 29 -7.51 15.37 6.61
C TRP A 29 -8.50 16.14 5.72
N PRO A 30 -8.00 16.91 4.74
CA PRO A 30 -8.82 17.48 3.68
C PRO A 30 -9.68 16.42 2.97
N ALA A 31 -10.80 16.82 2.37
CA ALA A 31 -11.69 15.93 1.62
C ALA A 31 -10.96 15.21 0.47
N ASN A 32 -10.08 15.94 -0.21
CA ASN A 32 -9.36 15.49 -1.39
C ASN A 32 -8.05 14.76 -1.04
N SER A 33 -7.84 14.39 0.23
CA SER A 33 -6.66 13.66 0.68
C SER A 33 -7.07 12.32 1.26
N PHE A 34 -6.64 11.23 0.63
CA PHE A 34 -7.03 9.88 1.00
C PHE A 34 -5.97 8.86 0.57
N TYR A 35 -6.09 7.64 1.09
CA TYR A 35 -5.32 6.50 0.65
C TYR A 35 -6.19 5.56 -0.17
N LYS A 36 -5.64 4.99 -1.23
CA LYS A 36 -6.18 3.79 -1.88
C LYS A 36 -5.47 2.57 -1.30
N VAL A 37 -6.21 1.72 -0.61
CA VAL A 37 -5.65 0.55 0.07
C VAL A 37 -5.25 -0.50 -0.96
N SER A 38 -3.99 -0.89 -0.98
CA SER A 38 -3.44 -1.87 -1.91
C SER A 38 -3.21 -3.24 -1.27
N HIS A 39 -2.97 -3.26 0.04
CA HIS A 39 -2.73 -4.50 0.79
C HIS A 39 -3.09 -4.32 2.27
N THR A 40 -3.53 -5.40 2.91
CA THR A 40 -3.96 -5.43 4.30
C THR A 40 -3.50 -6.71 4.99
N ASP A 41 -2.94 -6.57 6.18
CA ASP A 41 -2.57 -7.65 7.09
C ASP A 41 -3.35 -7.42 8.40
N LEU A 42 -4.56 -7.97 8.47
CA LEU A 42 -5.45 -7.84 9.62
C LEU A 42 -5.30 -9.05 10.55
N LYS A 43 -5.27 -8.78 11.85
CA LYS A 43 -5.17 -9.79 12.91
C LYS A 43 -6.39 -9.70 13.81
N PHE A 44 -7.16 -10.77 13.85
CA PHE A 44 -8.33 -10.90 14.71
C PHE A 44 -7.90 -11.63 15.99
N ARG A 45 -8.14 -11.01 17.14
CA ARG A 45 -7.89 -11.60 18.45
C ARG A 45 -9.17 -11.52 19.26
N GLU A 46 -9.63 -12.66 19.75
CA GLU A 46 -10.73 -12.70 20.71
C GLU A 46 -10.17 -12.57 22.12
N THR A 47 -10.74 -11.71 22.94
CA THR A 47 -10.37 -11.54 24.35
C THR A 47 -11.64 -11.26 25.13
N GLU A 48 -11.97 -12.12 26.10
CA GLU A 48 -13.16 -11.98 26.96
C GLU A 48 -14.47 -11.73 26.18
N GLY A 49 -14.68 -12.51 25.11
CA GLY A 49 -15.87 -12.40 24.25
C GLY A 49 -15.92 -11.16 23.35
N LYS A 50 -14.83 -10.36 23.28
CA LYS A 50 -14.70 -9.21 22.36
C LYS A 50 -13.68 -9.50 21.27
N ILE A 51 -14.09 -9.30 20.01
CA ILE A 51 -13.19 -9.39 18.86
C ILE A 51 -12.42 -8.07 18.73
N ASN A 52 -11.13 -8.12 19.03
CA ASN A 52 -10.18 -7.05 18.80
C ASN A 52 -9.52 -7.22 17.43
N VAL A 53 -9.65 -6.21 16.57
CA VAL A 53 -9.01 -6.19 15.25
C VAL A 53 -7.77 -5.29 15.30
N GLY A 54 -6.61 -5.90 15.14
CA GLY A 54 -5.33 -5.22 14.91
C GLY A 54 -4.87 -5.38 13.47
N GLY A 55 -3.79 -4.72 13.08
CA GLY A 55 -3.20 -4.97 11.77
C GLY A 55 -2.40 -3.81 11.18
N LYS A 56 -1.91 -4.06 9.98
CA LYS A 56 -1.22 -3.11 9.11
C LYS A 56 -1.95 -3.03 7.78
N ALA A 57 -1.85 -1.88 7.14
CA ALA A 57 -2.35 -1.65 5.80
C ALA A 57 -1.33 -0.84 5.03
N TRP A 58 -1.31 -1.04 3.71
CA TRP A 58 -0.45 -0.37 2.76
C TRP A 58 -1.33 0.21 1.66
N GLY A 59 -0.91 1.34 1.12
CA GLY A 59 -1.71 2.02 0.11
C GLY A 59 -1.01 3.20 -0.51
N GLN A 60 -1.52 3.58 -1.67
CA GLN A 60 -1.08 4.77 -2.39
C GLN A 60 -1.72 6.00 -1.75
N LEU A 61 -0.92 7.05 -1.54
CA LEU A 61 -1.39 8.30 -1.00
C LEU A 61 -1.84 9.21 -2.14
N PHE A 62 -3.06 9.70 -2.05
CA PHE A 62 -3.56 10.82 -2.83
C PHE A 62 -3.60 12.03 -1.92
N TRP A 63 -2.82 13.06 -2.25
CA TRP A 63 -2.76 14.28 -1.46
C TRP A 63 -3.32 15.44 -2.27
N ARG A 64 -4.42 16.04 -1.78
CA ARG A 64 -5.12 17.14 -2.46
C ARG A 64 -5.45 16.82 -3.93
N GLY A 65 -5.93 15.60 -4.18
CA GLY A 65 -6.38 15.12 -5.48
C GLY A 65 -5.27 14.67 -6.42
N LYS A 66 -4.01 14.67 -6.01
CA LYS A 66 -2.88 14.18 -6.81
C LYS A 66 -2.34 12.88 -6.26
N LEU A 67 -2.03 11.92 -7.13
CA LEU A 67 -1.25 10.75 -6.74
C LEU A 67 0.13 11.20 -6.27
N MET A 68 0.44 10.93 -5.00
CA MET A 68 1.80 11.08 -4.50
C MET A 68 2.61 9.88 -4.98
N GLU A 69 3.77 10.15 -5.57
CA GLU A 69 4.69 9.09 -5.98
C GLU A 69 4.94 8.14 -4.80
N PRO A 70 4.78 6.82 -5.01
CA PRO A 70 5.07 5.86 -3.97
C PRO A 70 6.57 5.92 -3.70
N THR A 71 6.92 6.36 -2.49
CA THR A 71 8.32 6.44 -2.02
C THR A 71 9.00 5.06 -1.99
N SER A 72 8.22 3.97 -2.09
CA SER A 72 8.71 2.60 -2.13
C SER A 72 7.75 1.67 -2.88
N VAL A 73 8.30 0.65 -3.52
CA VAL A 73 7.58 -0.55 -3.98
C VAL A 73 8.01 -1.72 -3.08
N PRO A 74 7.07 -2.44 -2.42
CA PRO A 74 5.62 -2.22 -2.45
C PRO A 74 5.20 -0.91 -1.76
N ALA A 75 3.96 -0.48 -2.07
CA ALA A 75 3.37 0.76 -1.59
C ALA A 75 3.60 0.98 -0.07
N PRO A 76 3.80 2.22 0.37
CA PRO A 76 4.17 2.49 1.75
C PRO A 76 3.08 2.10 2.74
N ARG A 77 3.51 1.74 3.94
CA ARG A 77 2.60 1.44 5.05
C ARG A 77 1.83 2.70 5.45
N ILE A 78 0.50 2.56 5.58
CA ILE A 78 -0.38 3.61 6.10
C ILE A 78 -0.03 3.86 7.58
N ARG A 79 0.46 5.08 7.87
CA ARG A 79 0.87 5.47 9.22
C ARG A 79 -0.33 5.85 10.08
N GLY A 80 -0.18 5.68 11.40
CA GLY A 80 -1.20 6.07 12.37
C GLY A 80 -2.47 5.23 12.36
N CYS A 81 -2.44 4.02 11.78
CA CYS A 81 -3.61 3.12 11.65
C CYS A 81 -4.37 2.83 12.96
N LEU A 82 -3.67 2.81 14.10
CA LEU A 82 -4.26 2.57 15.42
C LEU A 82 -4.53 3.85 16.23
N LYS A 83 -3.95 4.99 15.82
CA LYS A 83 -4.01 6.27 16.54
C LYS A 83 -5.08 7.20 15.98
N ASN A 84 -5.20 7.24 14.65
CA ASN A 84 -6.16 8.11 13.98
C ASN A 84 -7.49 7.38 13.77
N GLN A 85 -8.57 8.17 13.74
CA GLN A 85 -9.85 7.71 13.24
C GLN A 85 -9.90 7.91 11.73
N PHE A 86 -10.38 6.89 11.03
CA PHE A 86 -10.50 6.84 9.58
C PHE A 86 -11.96 6.73 9.18
N VAL A 87 -12.24 7.26 7.99
CA VAL A 87 -13.53 7.16 7.31
C VAL A 87 -13.31 6.67 5.89
N THR A 88 -14.29 5.97 5.34
CA THR A 88 -14.33 5.62 3.93
C THR A 88 -14.66 6.85 3.08
N VAL A 89 -14.03 6.95 1.93
CA VAL A 89 -14.34 7.94 0.90
C VAL A 89 -15.15 7.22 -0.18
N ASN A 90 -16.30 7.79 -0.52
CA ASN A 90 -17.10 7.22 -1.59
C ASN A 90 -16.52 7.63 -2.94
N TYR A 91 -16.14 6.65 -3.76
CA TYR A 91 -15.60 6.89 -5.10
C TYR A 91 -16.56 7.75 -5.95
N SER A 92 -17.88 7.56 -5.81
CA SER A 92 -18.87 8.33 -6.57
C SER A 92 -18.83 9.83 -6.30
N THR A 93 -18.41 10.23 -5.09
CA THR A 93 -18.33 11.64 -4.67
C THR A 93 -17.05 12.35 -5.12
N LEU A 94 -16.10 11.64 -5.72
CA LEU A 94 -14.88 12.23 -6.27
C LEU A 94 -15.16 13.01 -7.55
N ASN A 95 -14.37 14.06 -7.79
CA ASN A 95 -14.42 14.79 -9.04
C ASN A 95 -13.81 13.96 -10.20
N ALA A 96 -14.03 14.39 -11.44
CA ALA A 96 -13.59 13.63 -12.62
C ALA A 96 -12.05 13.47 -12.68
N ALA A 97 -11.30 14.48 -12.27
CA ALA A 97 -9.83 14.44 -12.26
C ALA A 97 -9.29 13.44 -11.22
N GLU A 98 -9.85 13.44 -10.01
CA GLU A 98 -9.52 12.51 -8.93
C GLU A 98 -9.86 11.07 -9.30
N LYS A 99 -10.98 10.84 -9.99
CA LYS A 99 -11.36 9.52 -10.50
C LYS A 99 -10.33 9.01 -11.51
N ALA A 100 -9.96 9.83 -12.49
CA ALA A 100 -8.95 9.47 -13.48
C ALA A 100 -7.60 9.12 -12.85
N GLU A 101 -7.16 9.88 -11.84
CA GLU A 101 -5.94 9.60 -11.06
C GLU A 101 -6.04 8.27 -10.30
N VAL A 102 -7.18 8.02 -9.64
CA VAL A 102 -7.41 6.78 -8.88
C VAL A 102 -7.43 5.55 -9.80
N ASP A 103 -8.00 5.66 -10.99
CA ASP A 103 -8.08 4.58 -11.97
C ASP A 103 -6.72 4.33 -12.60
N GLY A 104 -6.02 5.40 -13.01
CA GLY A 104 -4.67 5.32 -13.57
C GLY A 104 -3.62 4.77 -12.58
N ALA A 105 -3.81 4.99 -11.28
CA ALA A 105 -2.89 4.52 -10.25
C ALA A 105 -2.73 2.98 -10.19
N ALA A 106 -3.71 2.21 -10.70
CA ALA A 106 -3.59 0.76 -10.78
C ALA A 106 -2.54 0.34 -11.83
N ALA A 107 -2.58 0.95 -13.02
CA ALA A 107 -1.61 0.68 -14.08
C ALA A 107 -0.20 1.10 -13.67
N VAL A 108 -0.07 2.25 -13.01
CA VAL A 108 1.22 2.73 -12.48
C VAL A 108 1.79 1.75 -11.43
N LEU A 109 0.93 1.18 -10.58
CA LEU A 109 1.37 0.22 -9.56
C LEU A 109 1.88 -1.09 -10.17
N GLU A 110 1.18 -1.62 -11.16
CA GLU A 110 1.59 -2.84 -11.84
C GLU A 110 2.90 -2.65 -12.60
N ALA A 111 3.04 -1.56 -13.35
CA ALA A 111 4.31 -1.23 -14.03
C ALA A 111 5.48 -1.10 -13.04
N GLN A 112 5.25 -0.50 -11.88
CA GLN A 112 6.26 -0.40 -10.83
C GLN A 112 6.61 -1.74 -10.16
N ARG A 113 5.63 -2.64 -10.02
CA ARG A 113 5.86 -4.00 -9.50
C ARG A 113 6.71 -4.82 -10.46
N GLU A 114 6.41 -4.74 -11.75
CA GLU A 114 7.17 -5.42 -12.81
C GLU A 114 8.61 -4.91 -12.85
N ALA A 115 8.81 -3.58 -12.82
CA ALA A 115 10.14 -2.98 -12.78
C ALA A 115 10.93 -3.43 -11.54
N TRP A 116 10.30 -3.46 -10.36
CA TRP A 116 10.95 -3.93 -9.14
C TRP A 116 11.29 -5.43 -9.20
N ALA A 117 10.39 -6.26 -9.74
CA ALA A 117 10.62 -7.69 -9.91
C ALA A 117 11.80 -7.95 -10.86
N ALA A 118 11.88 -7.22 -11.98
CA ALA A 118 13.00 -7.30 -12.92
C ALA A 118 14.34 -6.96 -12.24
N SER A 119 14.41 -5.84 -11.52
CA SER A 119 15.62 -5.46 -10.78
C SER A 119 16.00 -6.46 -9.67
N ALA A 120 15.02 -7.10 -9.02
CA ALA A 120 15.28 -8.11 -8.01
C ALA A 120 15.92 -9.38 -8.60
N ILE A 121 15.45 -9.80 -9.78
CA ILE A 121 16.02 -10.94 -10.52
C ILE A 121 17.46 -10.64 -10.92
N GLU A 122 17.73 -9.45 -11.46
CA GLU A 122 19.07 -9.03 -11.88
C GLU A 122 20.06 -9.05 -10.70
N ARG A 123 19.69 -8.46 -9.55
CA ARG A 123 20.53 -8.50 -8.33
C ARG A 123 20.76 -9.92 -7.82
N ALA A 124 19.77 -10.80 -7.95
CA ALA A 124 19.90 -12.19 -7.55
C ALA A 124 20.87 -12.95 -8.47
N GLN A 125 20.81 -12.70 -9.78
CA GLN A 125 21.73 -13.26 -10.77
C GLN A 125 23.16 -12.76 -10.52
N GLU A 126 23.36 -11.46 -10.31
CA GLU A 126 24.67 -10.88 -10.01
C GLU A 126 25.26 -11.47 -8.72
N SER A 127 24.43 -11.61 -7.68
CA SER A 127 24.83 -12.23 -6.42
C SER A 127 25.21 -13.70 -6.59
N ALA A 128 24.50 -14.45 -7.46
CA ALA A 128 24.80 -15.85 -7.76
C ALA A 128 26.12 -15.98 -8.52
N LEU A 129 26.37 -15.12 -9.51
CA LEU A 129 27.62 -15.05 -10.26
C LEU A 129 28.82 -14.73 -9.35
N ARG A 130 28.68 -13.73 -8.46
CA ARG A 130 29.71 -13.39 -7.46
C ARG A 130 30.04 -14.57 -6.55
N ARG A 131 29.02 -15.34 -6.10
CA ARG A 131 29.23 -16.55 -5.29
C ARG A 131 29.92 -17.66 -6.06
N GLN A 132 29.55 -17.88 -7.32
CA GLN A 132 30.20 -18.89 -8.16
C GLN A 132 31.67 -18.57 -8.39
N ALA A 133 32.00 -17.32 -8.73
CA ALA A 133 33.38 -16.88 -8.93
C ALA A 133 34.23 -16.95 -7.65
N ALA A 134 33.64 -16.59 -6.50
CA ALA A 134 34.29 -16.78 -5.20
C ALA A 134 34.54 -18.26 -4.88
N ARG A 135 33.68 -19.17 -5.37
CA ARG A 135 33.81 -20.63 -5.15
C ARG A 135 34.82 -21.29 -6.09
N THR A 136 35.01 -20.77 -7.30
CA THR A 136 35.95 -21.33 -8.30
C THR A 136 37.33 -20.66 -8.31
N GLY A 137 37.53 -19.59 -7.54
CA GLY A 137 38.80 -18.85 -7.49
C GLY A 137 39.12 -18.06 -8.76
N ALA A 138 38.17 -17.96 -9.70
CA ALA A 138 38.33 -17.22 -10.95
C ALA A 138 37.90 -15.75 -10.75
N PRO A 139 38.72 -14.75 -11.16
CA PRO A 139 38.36 -13.35 -11.00
C PRO A 139 37.16 -12.99 -11.88
N VAL A 140 36.13 -12.37 -11.28
CA VAL A 140 35.00 -11.78 -12.02
C VAL A 140 35.54 -10.60 -12.83
N ARG A 141 35.69 -10.76 -14.14
CA ARG A 141 35.90 -9.61 -15.03
C ARG A 141 34.63 -8.77 -15.03
N ALA A 142 34.71 -7.57 -14.46
CA ALA A 142 33.68 -6.56 -14.57
C ALA A 142 33.52 -6.17 -16.03
N THR A 143 32.33 -6.37 -16.59
CA THR A 143 31.95 -5.79 -17.88
C THR A 143 31.56 -4.33 -17.63
N ALA A 144 32.30 -3.42 -18.26
CA ALA A 144 32.04 -1.99 -18.33
C ALA A 144 30.89 -1.67 -19.29
#